data_AF-A0A0C3NK64-F1
#
_entry.id   AF-A0A0C3NK64-F1
#
_cell.length_a   1.000
_cell.length_b   1.000
_cell.length_c   1.000
_cell.angle_alpha   90.00
_cell.angle_beta   90.00
_cell.angle_gamma   90.00
#
_symmetry.space_group_name_H-M   'P 1'
#
loop_
_entity.id
_entity.type
_entity.pdbx_description
1 polymer ?
#
loop_
_entity_poly.entity_id
_entity_poly.type
_entity_poly.pdbx_seq_one_letter_code
_entity_poly.pdbx_strand_id
1 'polypeptide(L)'
;MGKACDAFLRLVFWIRWVELVHLDRPMADEDFLFPAIGVNSVLQPGEPLSHDMVQKWINEAVAGSGIPGEAALARPASTEALNMAHASLTADVASLHSTVKEVHQQLSDMSNLVAKALTLPSTYLARPETVSHQVMPAIDHGLGASSNPVLFRPSCPVPLKRIPSPLDQHDLIIPGNPPTLVQFRIPRVVQPSDIDISISMSLPSHVRPQRTSTHPSVPLRIPNVPVLRVDGTRMPKSDSWRDVDWPHHHRNGKHGRQFNTKHHQRGVIATEFLNEFQGDEEAFLKAYGSATSLGHTRLLKAILDARKRHPRDGECHRHLADEVHDIPSMRQSSNDQ
;
A
#
# COMPACT_ATOMS: atom_id res chain seq x y z
N MET A 1 1.03 12.58 -9.48
CA MET A 1 0.15 12.66 -8.29
C MET A 1 0.56 11.82 -7.08
N GLY A 2 1.30 10.71 -7.21
CA GLY A 2 1.51 9.77 -6.08
C GLY A 2 2.28 10.27 -4.83
N LYS A 3 2.97 11.42 -4.86
CA LYS A 3 3.73 11.93 -3.70
C LYS A 3 2.94 12.91 -2.80
N ALA A 4 1.98 13.64 -3.35
CA ALA A 4 1.17 14.58 -2.57
C ALA A 4 0.08 13.85 -1.75
N CYS A 5 -0.49 12.78 -2.30
CA CYS A 5 -1.43 11.92 -1.58
C CYS A 5 -0.78 11.26 -0.35
N ASP A 6 0.53 11.01 -0.36
CA ASP A 6 1.27 10.43 0.76
C ASP A 6 1.32 11.37 1.97
N ALA A 7 1.49 12.69 1.77
CA ALA A 7 1.54 13.65 2.88
C ALA A 7 0.19 13.77 3.61
N PHE A 8 -0.92 13.81 2.87
CA PHE A 8 -2.26 13.86 3.46
C PHE A 8 -2.57 12.57 4.24
N LEU A 9 -2.30 11.41 3.65
CA LEU A 9 -2.51 10.13 4.33
C LEU A 9 -1.65 10.03 5.60
N ARG A 10 -0.39 10.46 5.54
CA ARG A 10 0.49 10.52 6.72
C ARG A 10 -0.04 11.45 7.80
N LEU A 11 -0.64 12.58 7.43
CA LEU A 11 -1.27 13.47 8.40
C LEU A 11 -2.47 12.81 9.08
N VAL A 12 -3.33 12.12 8.33
CA VAL A 12 -4.46 11.38 8.91
C VAL A 12 -3.98 10.25 9.83
N PHE A 13 -2.96 9.49 9.41
CA PHE A 13 -2.34 8.46 10.25
C PHE A 13 -1.74 9.05 11.52
N TRP A 14 -1.04 10.19 11.42
CA TRP A 14 -0.48 10.91 12.55
C TRP A 14 -1.57 11.33 13.54
N ILE A 15 -2.64 11.98 13.08
CA ILE A 15 -3.78 12.38 13.92
C ILE A 15 -4.33 11.17 14.67
N ARG A 16 -4.63 10.08 13.96
CA ARG A 16 -5.18 8.86 14.58
C ARG A 16 -4.22 8.24 15.60
N TRP A 17 -2.93 8.28 15.32
CA TRP A 17 -1.92 7.78 16.24
C TRP A 17 -1.85 8.63 17.52
N VAL A 18 -1.89 9.96 17.40
CA VAL A 18 -1.93 10.86 18.56
C VAL A 18 -3.20 10.64 19.39
N GLU A 19 -4.37 10.55 18.74
CA GLU A 19 -5.65 10.28 19.41
C GLU A 19 -5.59 8.97 20.21
N LEU A 20 -5.09 7.89 19.60
CA LEU A 20 -5.10 6.56 20.20
C LEU A 20 -4.01 6.37 21.26
N VAL A 21 -2.80 6.85 21.01
CA VAL A 21 -1.63 6.54 21.84
C VAL A 21 -1.40 7.56 22.95
N HIS A 22 -1.78 8.82 22.71
CA HIS A 22 -1.46 9.91 23.64
C HIS A 22 -2.66 10.55 24.30
N LEU A 23 -3.81 10.64 23.61
CA LEU A 23 -4.99 11.31 24.15
C LEU A 23 -5.99 10.33 24.77
N ASP A 24 -6.05 9.08 24.27
CA ASP A 24 -7.11 8.11 24.58
C ASP A 24 -8.53 8.68 24.34
N ARG A 25 -8.63 9.68 23.44
CA ARG A 25 -9.86 10.34 23.03
C ARG A 25 -9.69 10.98 21.66
N PRO A 26 -10.79 11.24 20.93
CA PRO A 26 -10.75 12.08 19.74
C PRO A 26 -10.15 13.46 20.05
N MET A 27 -9.41 13.99 19.09
CA MET A 27 -8.80 15.32 19.19
C MET A 27 -9.91 16.36 19.25
N ALA A 28 -9.88 17.21 20.28
CA ALA A 28 -10.82 18.31 20.47
C ALA A 28 -10.29 19.58 19.79
N ASP A 29 -11.16 20.58 19.64
CA ASP A 29 -10.82 21.85 18.98
C ASP A 29 -9.67 22.62 19.67
N GLU A 30 -9.42 22.35 20.95
CA GLU A 30 -8.35 22.96 21.76
C GLU A 30 -7.02 22.17 21.71
N ASP A 31 -7.02 20.96 21.14
CA ASP A 31 -5.82 20.14 21.04
C ASP A 31 -4.99 20.55 19.81
N PHE A 32 -3.67 20.59 19.95
CA PHE A 32 -2.79 20.95 18.84
C PHE A 32 -2.53 19.75 17.93
N LEU A 33 -2.68 19.97 16.61
CA LEU A 33 -2.39 18.99 15.57
C LEU A 33 -0.93 18.49 15.60
N PHE A 34 -0.02 19.39 16.02
CA PHE A 34 1.39 19.12 16.25
C PHE A 34 1.75 19.54 17.68
N PRO A 35 1.58 18.65 18.66
CA PRO A 35 1.90 18.94 20.05
C PRO A 35 3.43 19.04 20.25
N ALA A 36 3.84 19.79 21.27
CA ALA A 36 5.24 19.91 21.63
C ALA A 36 5.80 18.54 22.04
N ILE A 37 7.04 18.25 21.63
CA ILE A 37 7.74 17.04 22.04
C ILE A 37 8.71 17.44 23.15
N GLY A 38 8.44 16.98 24.37
CA GLY A 38 9.33 17.22 25.50
C GLY A 38 10.69 16.55 25.31
N VAL A 39 11.67 16.96 26.12
CA VAL A 39 13.05 16.41 26.09
C VAL A 39 13.13 14.89 26.28
N ASN A 40 12.09 14.28 26.87
CA ASN A 40 11.97 12.83 27.05
C ASN A 40 11.22 12.13 25.91
N SER A 41 11.01 12.81 24.77
CA SER A 41 10.18 12.32 23.65
C SER A 41 8.72 12.05 24.02
N VAL A 42 8.24 12.64 25.12
CA VAL A 42 6.83 12.58 25.53
C VAL A 42 6.10 13.74 24.85
N LEU A 43 5.02 13.45 24.13
CA LEU A 43 4.16 14.49 23.59
C LEU A 43 3.49 15.27 24.72
N GLN A 44 3.40 16.59 24.56
CA GLN A 44 2.66 17.48 25.43
C GLN A 44 1.46 18.03 24.67
N PRO A 45 0.28 17.37 24.75
CA PRO A 45 -0.90 17.74 23.97
C PRO A 45 -1.37 19.19 24.12
N GLY A 46 -1.15 19.77 25.30
CA GLY A 46 -1.59 21.13 25.64
C GLY A 46 -0.60 22.23 25.23
N GLU A 47 0.55 21.88 24.65
CA GLU A 47 1.54 22.86 24.21
C GLU A 47 1.75 22.75 22.70
N PRO A 48 1.65 23.86 21.94
CA PRO A 48 1.91 23.83 20.51
C PRO A 48 3.40 23.63 20.25
N LEU A 49 3.73 22.87 19.21
CA LEU A 49 5.09 22.78 18.71
C LEU A 49 5.61 24.17 18.33
N SER A 50 6.71 24.61 18.94
CA SER A 50 7.26 25.94 18.67
C SER A 50 7.84 26.04 17.26
N HIS A 51 7.69 27.22 16.66
CA HIS A 51 8.24 27.52 15.34
C HIS A 51 9.74 27.23 15.27
N ASP A 52 10.50 27.60 16.30
CA ASP A 52 11.95 27.38 16.37
C ASP A 52 12.31 25.90 16.34
N MET A 53 11.49 25.05 16.96
CA MET A 53 11.67 23.59 16.92
C MET A 53 11.42 23.04 15.52
N VAL A 54 10.36 23.51 14.85
CA VAL A 54 10.08 23.14 13.45
C VAL A 54 11.24 23.54 12.54
N GLN A 55 11.71 24.78 12.65
CA GLN A 55 12.83 25.27 11.85
C GLN A 55 14.12 24.49 12.13
N LYS A 56 14.37 24.16 13.40
CA LYS A 56 15.50 23.32 13.80
C LYS A 56 15.42 21.94 13.15
N TRP A 57 14.28 21.27 13.20
CA TRP A 57 14.10 19.95 12.57
C TRP A 57 14.23 20.01 11.05
N ILE A 58 13.74 21.07 10.41
CA ILE A 58 13.95 21.29 8.97
C ILE A 58 15.44 21.42 8.67
N ASN A 59 16.17 22.24 9.45
CA ASN A 59 17.61 22.42 9.26
C ASN A 59 18.38 21.11 9.44
N GLU A 60 18.03 20.32 10.47
CA GLU A 60 18.63 19.00 10.71
C GLU A 60 18.30 18.01 9.59
N ALA A 61 17.07 17.99 9.08
CA ALA A 61 16.66 17.14 7.97
C ALA A 61 17.38 17.51 6.66
N VAL A 62 17.50 18.82 6.37
CA VAL A 62 18.26 19.33 5.22
C VAL A 62 19.73 18.92 5.35
N ALA A 63 20.35 19.13 6.51
CA ALA A 63 21.73 18.70 6.76
C ALA A 63 21.91 17.18 6.59
N GLY A 64 20.99 16.38 7.13
CA GLY A 64 21.01 14.92 7.05
C GLY A 64 20.74 14.36 5.64
N SER A 65 20.03 15.11 4.80
CA SER A 65 19.75 14.72 3.41
C SER A 65 20.99 14.77 2.51
N GLY A 66 22.08 15.41 2.96
CA GLY A 66 23.28 15.61 2.16
C GLY A 66 23.07 16.56 0.98
N ILE A 67 21.94 17.28 0.93
CA ILE A 67 21.76 18.40 0.02
C ILE A 67 22.76 19.47 0.49
N PRO A 68 23.77 19.83 -0.32
CA PRO A 68 24.82 20.73 0.09
C PRO A 68 24.21 22.09 0.48
N GLY A 69 24.23 22.35 1.78
CA GLY A 69 23.69 23.56 2.38
C GLY A 69 24.42 24.79 1.84
N GLU A 70 23.62 25.80 1.51
CA GLU A 70 23.97 27.22 1.31
C GLU A 70 24.91 27.59 0.15
N ALA A 71 25.93 26.79 -0.19
CA ALA A 71 26.78 27.07 -1.34
C ALA A 71 26.10 26.82 -2.70
N ALA A 72 25.11 25.93 -2.75
CA ALA A 72 24.31 25.67 -3.96
C ALA A 72 23.18 26.70 -4.18
N LEU A 73 22.85 27.51 -3.16
CA LEU A 73 21.85 28.59 -3.25
C LEU A 73 22.44 29.91 -3.77
N ALA A 74 23.76 29.99 -4.00
CA ALA A 74 24.41 31.19 -4.54
C ALA A 74 24.00 31.52 -5.99
N ARG A 75 23.31 30.62 -6.69
CA ARG A 75 22.48 30.99 -7.84
C ARG A 75 21.03 30.88 -7.42
N PRO A 76 20.36 31.99 -7.07
CA PRO A 76 18.90 31.96 -6.98
C PRO A 76 18.38 31.34 -8.28
N ALA A 77 17.51 30.34 -8.16
CA ALA A 77 16.73 29.89 -9.30
C ALA A 77 16.19 31.16 -9.98
N SER A 78 16.43 31.30 -11.29
CA SER A 78 16.01 32.52 -11.98
C SER A 78 14.53 32.74 -11.69
N THR A 79 14.12 34.00 -11.55
CA THR A 79 12.70 34.35 -11.35
C THR A 79 11.80 33.66 -12.38
N GLU A 80 12.32 33.44 -13.59
CA GLU A 80 11.68 32.65 -14.64
C GLU A 80 11.47 31.17 -14.27
N ALA A 81 12.48 30.48 -13.71
CA ALA A 81 12.33 29.10 -13.25
C ALA A 81 11.31 28.98 -12.10
N LEU A 82 11.29 29.95 -11.18
CA LEU A 82 10.28 30.00 -10.12
C LEU A 82 8.88 30.24 -10.69
N ASN A 83 8.74 31.16 -11.65
CA ASN A 83 7.47 31.43 -12.32
C ASN A 83 6.96 30.22 -13.10
N MET A 84 7.85 29.48 -13.78
CA MET A 84 7.48 28.23 -14.48
C MET A 84 7.04 27.16 -13.49
N ALA A 85 7.75 26.99 -12.37
CA ALA A 85 7.36 26.03 -11.33
C ALA A 85 6.01 26.40 -10.71
N HIS A 86 5.77 27.68 -10.43
CA HIS A 86 4.50 28.17 -9.92
C HIS A 86 3.34 27.97 -10.92
N ALA A 87 3.56 28.29 -12.20
CA ALA A 87 2.56 28.09 -13.25
C ALA A 87 2.23 26.59 -13.44
N SER A 88 3.26 25.73 -13.45
CA SER A 88 3.09 24.28 -13.53
C SER A 88 2.29 23.75 -12.33
N LEU A 89 2.63 24.17 -11.12
CA LEU A 89 1.90 23.77 -9.91
C LEU A 89 0.44 24.26 -9.94
N THR A 90 0.21 25.49 -10.40
CA THR A 90 -1.14 26.06 -10.53
C THR A 90 -1.97 25.25 -11.52
N ALA A 91 -1.40 24.85 -12.66
CA ALA A 91 -2.07 24.00 -13.64
C ALA A 91 -2.40 22.61 -13.07
N ASP A 92 -1.46 21.99 -12.35
CA ASP A 92 -1.67 20.69 -11.70
C ASP A 92 -2.79 20.75 -10.65
N VAL A 93 -2.83 21.81 -9.84
CA VAL A 93 -3.89 22.00 -8.83
C VAL A 93 -5.25 22.23 -9.49
N ALA A 94 -5.30 23.02 -10.57
CA ALA A 94 -6.54 23.22 -11.33
C ALA A 94 -7.05 21.90 -11.94
N SER A 95 -6.15 21.09 -12.52
CA SER A 95 -6.48 19.77 -13.05
C SER A 95 -6.97 18.81 -11.96
N LEU A 96 -6.31 18.79 -10.80
CA LEU A 96 -6.75 17.97 -9.66
C LEU A 96 -8.16 18.35 -9.21
N HIS A 97 -8.43 19.65 -9.09
CA HIS A 97 -9.73 20.15 -8.67
C HIS A 97 -10.85 19.77 -9.66
N SER A 98 -10.57 19.74 -10.97
CA SER A 98 -11.55 19.21 -11.95
C SER A 98 -11.83 17.73 -11.77
N THR A 99 -10.80 16.90 -11.52
CA THR A 99 -10.98 15.47 -11.28
C THR A 99 -11.78 15.21 -10.02
N VAL A 100 -11.53 15.96 -8.93
CA VAL A 100 -12.30 15.83 -7.69
C VAL A 100 -13.77 16.19 -7.93
N LYS A 101 -14.06 17.23 -8.71
CA LYS A 101 -15.44 17.59 -9.08
C LYS A 101 -16.13 16.50 -9.88
N GLU A 102 -15.44 15.86 -10.82
CA GLU A 102 -15.99 14.75 -11.60
C GLU A 102 -16.33 13.55 -10.72
N VAL A 103 -15.41 13.14 -9.84
CA VAL A 103 -15.64 12.05 -8.88
C VAL A 103 -16.82 12.36 -7.96
N HIS A 104 -16.91 13.59 -7.45
CA HIS A 104 -18.03 14.02 -6.62
C HIS A 104 -19.37 13.96 -7.37
N GLN A 105 -19.37 14.37 -8.65
CA GLN A 105 -20.55 14.26 -9.50
C GLN A 105 -20.96 12.80 -9.72
N GLN A 106 -20.02 11.92 -10.05
CA GLN A 106 -20.28 10.49 -10.23
C GLN A 106 -20.88 9.85 -8.97
N LEU A 107 -20.34 10.18 -7.80
CA LEU A 107 -20.88 9.70 -6.53
C LEU A 107 -22.31 10.22 -6.27
N SER A 108 -22.58 11.48 -6.61
CA SER A 108 -23.93 12.06 -6.52
C SER A 108 -24.92 11.33 -7.44
N ASP A 109 -24.53 11.05 -8.69
CA ASP A 109 -25.35 10.35 -9.66
C ASP A 109 -25.64 8.91 -9.23
N MET A 110 -24.63 8.21 -8.70
CA MET A 110 -24.80 6.87 -8.11
C MET A 110 -25.75 6.88 -6.92
N SER A 111 -25.60 7.85 -6.01
CA SER A 111 -26.49 8.01 -4.85
C SER A 111 -27.94 8.22 -5.27
N ASN A 112 -28.16 9.07 -6.27
CA ASN A 112 -29.48 9.30 -6.85
C ASN A 112 -30.07 8.03 -7.49
N LEU A 113 -29.26 7.20 -8.14
CA LEU A 113 -29.70 5.93 -8.73
C LEU A 113 -30.10 4.92 -7.66
N VAL A 114 -29.32 4.82 -6.57
CA VAL A 114 -29.66 3.97 -5.42
C VAL A 114 -30.95 4.44 -4.75
N ALA A 115 -31.12 5.75 -4.53
CA ALA A 115 -32.35 6.31 -3.98
C ALA A 115 -33.58 6.01 -4.86
N LYS A 116 -33.44 6.10 -6.19
CA LYS A 116 -34.49 5.69 -7.14
C LYS A 116 -34.79 4.19 -7.07
N ALA A 117 -33.78 3.34 -6.96
CA ALA A 117 -33.96 1.90 -6.84
C ALA A 117 -34.73 1.52 -5.57
N LEU A 118 -34.47 2.21 -4.46
CA LEU A 118 -35.13 1.98 -3.17
C LEU A 118 -36.54 2.57 -3.09
N THR A 119 -36.87 3.57 -3.92
CA THR A 119 -38.20 4.20 -3.96
C THR A 119 -39.15 3.56 -4.96
N LEU A 120 -38.67 2.63 -5.80
CA LEU A 120 -39.54 1.84 -6.66
C LEU A 120 -40.48 1.00 -5.78
N PRO A 121 -41.80 1.16 -5.91
CA PRO A 121 -42.76 0.39 -5.13
C PRO A 121 -42.54 -1.10 -5.44
N SER A 122 -42.25 -1.89 -4.40
CA SER A 122 -42.07 -3.34 -4.48
C SER A 122 -43.37 -3.99 -5.00
N THR A 123 -43.52 -4.03 -6.32
CA THR A 123 -44.74 -4.51 -6.98
C THR A 123 -44.70 -6.02 -7.21
N TYR A 124 -43.63 -6.70 -6.77
CA TYR A 124 -43.39 -8.12 -7.02
C TYR A 124 -43.66 -9.06 -5.83
N LEU A 125 -44.28 -8.58 -4.74
CA LEU A 125 -44.95 -9.47 -3.79
C LEU A 125 -46.43 -9.64 -4.15
N ALA A 126 -46.69 -10.03 -5.40
CA ALA A 126 -47.91 -10.75 -5.73
C ALA A 126 -47.82 -12.11 -5.02
N ARG A 127 -48.45 -12.15 -3.84
CA ARG A 127 -48.87 -13.31 -3.05
C ARG A 127 -48.92 -14.59 -3.91
N PRO A 128 -48.10 -15.62 -3.63
CA PRO A 128 -48.27 -16.90 -4.30
C PRO A 128 -49.66 -17.44 -3.93
N GLU A 129 -50.54 -17.50 -4.93
CA GLU A 129 -51.80 -18.21 -4.79
C GLU A 129 -51.47 -19.66 -4.45
N THR A 130 -52.00 -20.08 -3.31
CA THR A 130 -51.96 -21.45 -2.80
C THR A 130 -52.62 -22.35 -3.84
N VAL A 131 -51.81 -22.99 -4.70
CA VAL A 131 -52.29 -24.08 -5.56
C VAL A 131 -52.69 -25.23 -4.63
N SER A 132 -53.99 -25.31 -4.37
CA SER A 132 -54.61 -26.42 -3.64
C SER A 132 -54.37 -27.70 -4.44
N HIS A 133 -53.61 -28.64 -3.86
CA HIS A 133 -53.39 -29.96 -4.43
C HIS A 133 -54.72 -30.67 -4.62
N GLN A 134 -55.13 -30.79 -5.88
CA GLN A 134 -56.26 -31.60 -6.29
C GLN A 134 -55.86 -33.08 -6.20
N VAL A 135 -56.59 -33.80 -5.35
CA VAL A 135 -56.53 -35.25 -5.15
C VAL A 135 -56.78 -35.98 -6.46
N MET A 136 -55.87 -36.89 -6.84
CA MET A 136 -56.10 -37.93 -7.86
C MET A 136 -56.46 -39.25 -7.17
N PRO A 137 -57.42 -40.03 -7.71
CA PRO A 137 -57.81 -41.32 -7.16
C PRO A 137 -56.86 -42.43 -7.59
N ALA A 138 -56.73 -43.42 -6.72
CA ALA A 138 -56.01 -44.66 -6.95
C ALA A 138 -56.62 -45.45 -8.12
N ILE A 139 -55.78 -45.87 -9.06
CA ILE A 139 -56.04 -47.02 -9.92
C ILE A 139 -54.89 -47.99 -9.71
N ASP A 140 -55.25 -49.08 -9.04
CA ASP A 140 -54.53 -50.33 -8.92
C ASP A 140 -54.45 -51.00 -10.30
N HIS A 141 -53.27 -51.49 -10.68
CA HIS A 141 -53.03 -52.74 -11.42
C HIS A 141 -51.57 -52.86 -11.87
N GLY A 142 -50.99 -54.03 -11.59
CA GLY A 142 -50.33 -54.80 -12.65
C GLY A 142 -48.80 -54.85 -12.64
N LEU A 143 -48.30 -55.91 -12.02
CA LEU A 143 -46.99 -56.55 -12.20
C LEU A 143 -46.38 -56.43 -13.61
N GLY A 144 -45.09 -56.15 -13.69
CA GLY A 144 -44.29 -56.32 -14.91
C GLY A 144 -42.84 -55.85 -14.75
N ALA A 145 -41.94 -56.79 -14.52
CA ALA A 145 -40.49 -56.59 -14.52
C ALA A 145 -39.96 -56.16 -15.91
N SER A 146 -38.91 -55.34 -15.97
CA SER A 146 -37.70 -55.57 -16.80
C SER A 146 -36.84 -54.30 -17.00
N SER A 147 -35.54 -54.47 -16.74
CA SER A 147 -34.37 -53.89 -17.43
C SER A 147 -34.10 -52.37 -17.46
N ASN A 148 -33.07 -51.99 -16.69
CA ASN A 148 -31.93 -51.09 -16.95
C ASN A 148 -32.11 -49.60 -17.35
N PRO A 149 -31.25 -48.71 -16.82
CA PRO A 149 -31.32 -47.27 -17.05
C PRO A 149 -30.56 -46.86 -18.32
N VAL A 150 -31.21 -46.10 -19.20
CA VAL A 150 -30.55 -45.42 -20.32
C VAL A 150 -30.33 -43.95 -19.95
N LEU A 151 -29.07 -43.55 -20.03
CA LEU A 151 -28.52 -42.20 -19.97
C LEU A 151 -29.43 -41.15 -20.64
N PHE A 152 -29.85 -40.14 -19.89
CA PHE A 152 -30.26 -38.86 -20.46
C PHE A 152 -29.02 -38.04 -20.80
N ARG A 153 -28.81 -37.87 -22.10
CA ARG A 153 -27.86 -36.96 -22.72
C ARG A 153 -28.58 -35.64 -23.00
N PRO A 154 -28.18 -34.47 -22.44
CA PRO A 154 -28.70 -33.20 -22.90
C PRO A 154 -27.97 -32.77 -24.18
N SER A 155 -28.78 -32.47 -25.19
CA SER A 155 -28.38 -31.96 -26.50
C SER A 155 -28.00 -30.47 -26.43
N CYS A 156 -26.83 -30.20 -27.00
CA CYS A 156 -26.39 -29.04 -27.79
C CYS A 156 -26.45 -27.59 -27.24
N PRO A 157 -25.34 -26.84 -27.39
CA PRO A 157 -25.23 -25.43 -27.03
C PRO A 157 -25.68 -24.48 -28.16
N VAL A 158 -26.11 -23.28 -27.74
CA VAL A 158 -26.46 -22.11 -28.55
C VAL A 158 -25.24 -21.62 -29.35
N PRO A 159 -25.38 -21.20 -30.63
CA PRO A 159 -24.25 -20.70 -31.42
C PRO A 159 -23.84 -19.29 -30.96
N LEU A 160 -22.59 -19.17 -30.49
CA LEU A 160 -21.91 -17.90 -30.27
C LEU A 160 -21.70 -17.18 -31.61
N LYS A 161 -22.30 -15.99 -31.73
CA LYS A 161 -22.02 -15.03 -32.79
C LYS A 161 -20.53 -14.62 -32.72
N ARG A 162 -19.79 -15.03 -33.75
CA ARG A 162 -18.39 -14.66 -34.02
C ARG A 162 -18.29 -13.15 -34.24
N ILE A 163 -17.58 -12.46 -33.34
CA ILE A 163 -17.13 -11.07 -33.51
C ILE A 163 -15.95 -11.10 -34.50
N PRO A 164 -15.90 -10.25 -35.54
CA PRO A 164 -14.75 -10.17 -36.44
C PRO A 164 -13.58 -9.43 -35.77
N SER A 165 -12.41 -10.06 -35.77
CA SER A 165 -11.12 -9.40 -35.55
C SER A 165 -10.76 -8.54 -36.76
N PRO A 166 -10.23 -7.31 -36.60
CA PRO A 166 -9.70 -6.55 -37.71
C PRO A 166 -8.22 -6.88 -37.92
N LEU A 167 -7.90 -7.45 -39.07
CA LEU A 167 -6.56 -7.46 -39.66
C LEU A 167 -6.53 -6.39 -40.76
N ASP A 168 -5.39 -5.70 -40.82
CA ASP A 168 -4.79 -5.04 -41.99
C ASP A 168 -5.59 -3.94 -42.71
N GLN A 169 -5.23 -2.68 -42.38
CA GLN A 169 -5.34 -1.57 -43.33
C GLN A 169 -3.94 -1.07 -43.69
N HIS A 170 -3.57 -1.37 -44.94
CA HIS A 170 -2.46 -0.79 -45.67
C HIS A 170 -2.67 0.70 -45.99
N ASP A 171 -1.59 1.45 -45.82
CA ASP A 171 -1.12 2.59 -46.61
C ASP A 171 -2.12 3.38 -47.46
N LEU A 172 -2.39 4.63 -47.04
CA LEU A 172 -2.60 5.75 -47.95
C LEU A 172 -1.88 6.99 -47.40
N ILE A 173 -0.74 7.28 -48.02
CA ILE A 173 0.05 8.51 -47.88
C ILE A 173 -0.67 9.62 -48.65
N ILE A 174 -1.07 10.71 -47.95
CA ILE A 174 -1.40 12.00 -48.56
C ILE A 174 -0.45 13.05 -47.97
N PRO A 175 0.26 13.85 -48.79
CA PRO A 175 1.27 14.79 -48.32
C PRO A 175 0.62 16.11 -47.89
N GLY A 176 0.79 16.47 -46.61
CA GLY A 176 0.36 17.75 -46.05
C GLY A 176 1.55 18.52 -45.46
N ASN A 177 1.92 19.60 -46.16
CA ASN A 177 2.83 20.72 -45.85
C ASN A 177 3.69 20.70 -44.56
N PRO A 178 5.01 20.97 -44.66
CA PRO A 178 5.87 21.16 -43.49
C PRO A 178 5.56 22.50 -42.78
N PRO A 179 5.60 22.55 -41.43
CA PRO A 179 5.49 23.80 -40.71
C PRO A 179 6.77 24.65 -40.86
N THR A 180 6.55 25.92 -41.21
CA THR A 180 7.53 27.01 -41.26
C THR A 180 8.39 27.06 -40.00
N LEU A 181 9.69 26.85 -40.17
CA LEU A 181 10.71 26.94 -39.12
C LEU A 181 10.94 28.43 -38.81
N VAL A 182 10.31 28.94 -37.75
CA VAL A 182 10.57 30.29 -37.24
C VAL A 182 11.96 30.30 -36.60
N GLN A 183 12.91 30.87 -37.33
CA GLN A 183 14.29 31.08 -36.91
C GLN A 183 14.33 32.18 -35.83
N PHE A 184 14.33 31.80 -34.55
CA PHE A 184 14.60 32.74 -33.47
C PHE A 184 16.09 33.10 -33.45
N ARG A 185 16.38 34.34 -33.85
CA ARG A 185 17.69 34.98 -33.78
C ARG A 185 17.93 35.40 -32.33
N ILE A 186 18.84 34.71 -31.64
CA ILE A 186 19.29 35.09 -30.30
C ILE A 186 20.13 36.38 -30.41
N PRO A 187 19.81 37.46 -29.69
CA PRO A 187 20.70 38.63 -29.64
C PRO A 187 21.98 38.27 -28.87
N ARG A 188 23.13 38.54 -29.51
CA ARG A 188 24.45 38.49 -28.87
C ARG A 188 24.47 39.44 -27.69
N VAL A 189 24.63 38.90 -26.49
CA VAL A 189 24.99 39.68 -25.30
C VAL A 189 26.49 39.97 -25.37
N VAL A 190 26.78 41.26 -25.32
CA VAL A 190 28.11 41.88 -25.27
C VAL A 190 28.84 41.39 -24.02
N GLN A 191 30.08 40.90 -24.21
CA GLN A 191 31.03 40.64 -23.13
C GLN A 191 31.40 41.96 -22.43
N PRO A 192 31.31 42.05 -21.10
CA PRO A 192 32.09 43.01 -20.33
C PRO A 192 33.46 42.43 -20.03
N SER A 193 34.47 43.16 -20.48
CA SER A 193 35.89 42.97 -20.22
C SER A 193 36.23 43.07 -18.72
N ASP A 194 37.24 42.28 -18.34
CA ASP A 194 38.31 42.63 -17.41
C ASP A 194 37.94 43.15 -16.01
N ILE A 195 37.83 42.21 -15.06
CA ILE A 195 38.25 42.46 -13.69
C ILE A 195 39.28 41.39 -13.32
N ASP A 196 40.53 41.81 -13.40
CA ASP A 196 41.73 41.08 -13.00
C ASP A 196 41.81 41.07 -11.46
N ILE A 197 41.44 39.94 -10.83
CA ILE A 197 41.74 39.69 -9.41
C ILE A 197 42.71 38.52 -9.36
N SER A 198 43.99 38.87 -9.48
CA SER A 198 45.10 38.00 -9.12
C SER A 198 45.13 37.80 -7.60
N ILE A 199 44.55 36.71 -7.11
CA ILE A 199 44.85 36.17 -5.77
C ILE A 199 45.71 34.92 -5.99
N SER A 200 47.02 35.13 -5.89
CA SER A 200 48.01 34.06 -5.83
C SER A 200 48.00 33.46 -4.42
N MET A 201 47.45 32.26 -4.27
CA MET A 201 47.67 31.43 -3.08
C MET A 201 48.49 30.22 -3.49
N SER A 202 49.77 30.28 -3.15
CA SER A 202 50.73 29.18 -3.22
C SER A 202 50.30 28.01 -2.33
N LEU A 203 50.12 26.84 -2.96
CA LEU A 203 49.92 25.53 -2.33
C LEU A 203 51.25 25.00 -1.76
N PRO A 204 51.31 24.54 -0.50
CA PRO A 204 52.36 23.67 -0.06
C PRO A 204 52.04 22.22 -0.46
N SER A 205 52.82 21.70 -1.39
CA SER A 205 52.99 20.27 -1.64
C SER A 205 53.58 19.62 -0.39
N HIS A 206 52.85 18.73 0.30
CA HIS A 206 53.49 17.61 1.02
C HIS A 206 52.51 16.52 1.52
N VAL A 207 52.95 15.28 1.28
CA VAL A 207 52.65 14.02 1.99
C VAL A 207 51.26 13.39 1.85
N ARG A 208 51.23 12.35 1.02
CA ARG A 208 50.26 11.25 0.98
C ARG A 208 50.39 10.36 2.23
N PRO A 209 49.35 10.19 3.07
CA PRO A 209 49.35 9.16 4.10
C PRO A 209 48.92 7.82 3.49
N GLN A 210 49.83 6.84 3.45
CA GLN A 210 49.48 5.44 3.32
C GLN A 210 48.60 5.03 4.51
N ARG A 211 47.40 4.53 4.24
CA ARG A 211 46.60 3.82 5.24
C ARG A 211 46.97 2.34 5.18
N THR A 212 47.85 1.91 6.07
CA THR A 212 47.94 0.51 6.50
C THR A 212 46.68 0.19 7.29
N SER A 213 45.77 -0.58 6.67
CA SER A 213 44.58 -1.12 7.32
C SER A 213 44.97 -2.39 8.06
N THR A 214 45.28 -2.26 9.34
CA THR A 214 45.32 -3.38 10.28
C THR A 214 44.38 -3.03 11.43
N HIS A 215 43.10 -3.36 11.27
CA HIS A 215 42.17 -3.42 12.40
C HIS A 215 41.57 -4.84 12.47
N PRO A 216 41.50 -5.43 13.67
CA PRO A 216 40.89 -6.73 13.87
C PRO A 216 39.39 -6.65 13.57
N SER A 217 38.95 -7.55 12.69
CA SER A 217 37.55 -7.77 12.35
C SER A 217 36.76 -8.17 13.60
N VAL A 218 36.17 -7.19 14.29
CA VAL A 218 35.05 -7.45 15.20
C VAL A 218 33.81 -7.71 14.32
N PRO A 219 33.16 -8.88 14.41
CA PRO A 219 31.96 -9.15 13.63
C PRO A 219 30.83 -8.23 14.11
N LEU A 220 30.48 -7.24 13.29
CA LEU A 220 29.35 -6.35 13.54
C LEU A 220 28.06 -7.18 13.53
N ARG A 221 27.52 -7.44 14.73
CA ARG A 221 26.16 -7.98 14.94
C ARG A 221 25.16 -6.92 14.48
N ILE A 222 24.24 -7.32 13.60
CA ILE A 222 23.07 -6.53 13.22
C ILE A 222 22.35 -6.12 14.51
N PRO A 223 22.13 -4.82 14.78
CA PRO A 223 21.29 -4.40 15.89
C PRO A 223 19.92 -5.03 15.71
N ASN A 224 19.59 -5.97 16.59
CA ASN A 224 18.27 -6.52 16.70
C ASN A 224 17.46 -5.45 17.43
N VAL A 225 17.01 -4.39 16.73
CA VAL A 225 16.28 -3.26 17.32
C VAL A 225 14.94 -3.82 17.81
N PRO A 226 14.77 -4.07 19.12
CA PRO A 226 13.52 -4.61 19.63
C PRO A 226 12.56 -3.43 19.77
N VAL A 227 11.37 -3.53 19.20
CA VAL A 227 10.25 -2.73 19.71
C VAL A 227 9.98 -3.24 21.12
N LEU A 228 10.29 -2.39 22.11
CA LEU A 228 9.97 -2.66 23.50
C LEU A 228 8.48 -2.41 23.69
N ARG A 229 7.81 -3.31 24.41
CA ARG A 229 6.46 -3.07 24.89
C ARG A 229 6.48 -1.92 25.91
N VAL A 230 5.30 -1.36 26.22
CA VAL A 230 5.13 -0.32 27.26
C VAL A 230 5.69 -0.78 28.61
N ASP A 231 5.71 -2.08 28.88
CA ASP A 231 6.28 -2.72 30.06
C ASP A 231 7.82 -2.92 30.02
N GLY A 232 8.49 -2.48 28.95
CA GLY A 232 9.93 -2.64 28.74
C GLY A 232 10.36 -4.06 28.36
N THR A 233 9.42 -5.00 28.22
CA THR A 233 9.73 -6.36 27.78
C THR A 233 9.95 -6.42 26.27
N ARG A 234 10.81 -7.34 25.85
CA ARG A 234 11.04 -7.59 24.42
C ARG A 234 9.83 -8.30 23.84
N MET A 235 9.33 -7.81 22.72
CA MET A 235 8.29 -8.50 21.98
C MET A 235 8.74 -9.95 21.65
N PRO A 236 7.88 -10.96 21.90
CA PRO A 236 8.14 -12.33 21.50
C PRO A 236 8.48 -12.39 20.01
N LYS A 237 9.39 -13.29 19.62
CA LYS A 237 9.76 -13.47 18.21
C LYS A 237 8.55 -13.81 17.33
N SER A 238 7.56 -14.49 17.90
CA SER A 238 6.27 -14.80 17.28
C SER A 238 5.46 -13.57 16.89
N ASP A 239 5.67 -12.43 17.55
CA ASP A 239 4.89 -11.21 17.30
C ASP A 239 5.63 -10.24 16.36
N SER A 240 6.90 -10.52 16.03
CA SER A 240 7.76 -9.63 15.24
C SER A 240 7.27 -9.27 13.83
N TRP A 241 6.18 -9.89 13.36
CA TRP A 241 5.51 -9.56 12.11
C TRP A 241 4.55 -8.36 12.23
N ARG A 242 4.13 -7.98 13.45
CA ARG A 242 3.25 -6.84 13.74
C ARG A 242 3.94 -5.48 13.62
N ASP A 243 5.26 -5.50 13.66
CA ASP A 243 6.10 -4.32 13.60
C ASP A 243 6.37 -3.99 12.12
N VAL A 244 5.61 -3.08 11.52
CA VAL A 244 5.74 -2.75 10.09
C VAL A 244 6.50 -1.44 9.85
N ASP A 245 6.65 -0.61 10.89
CA ASP A 245 7.16 0.74 10.73
C ASP A 245 8.67 0.83 10.99
N TRP A 246 9.46 0.83 9.92
CA TRP A 246 10.91 0.97 9.98
C TRP A 246 11.34 2.34 9.45
N PRO A 247 12.17 3.09 10.20
CA PRO A 247 12.72 4.35 9.74
C PRO A 247 13.44 4.23 8.40
N HIS A 248 13.15 5.17 7.48
CA HIS A 248 13.66 5.15 6.10
C HIS A 248 15.19 5.08 6.01
N HIS A 249 15.92 5.64 6.99
CA HIS A 249 17.38 5.66 6.99
C HIS A 249 18.03 4.27 7.11
N HIS A 250 17.31 3.25 7.60
CA HIS A 250 17.82 1.87 7.66
C HIS A 250 17.80 1.14 6.32
N ARG A 251 17.09 1.67 5.30
CA ARG A 251 16.96 1.03 3.98
C ARG A 251 18.21 1.20 3.11
N ASN A 252 18.98 2.27 3.31
CA ASN A 252 20.11 2.65 2.44
C ASN A 252 21.51 2.35 3.01
N GLY A 253 21.58 1.70 4.18
CA GLY A 253 22.86 1.35 4.81
C GLY A 253 23.55 0.14 4.17
N LYS A 254 24.75 -0.19 4.66
CA LYS A 254 25.56 -1.38 4.26
C LYS A 254 24.78 -2.71 4.34
N HIS A 255 23.72 -2.76 5.14
CA HIS A 255 22.83 -3.92 5.31
C HIS A 255 21.47 -3.79 4.59
N GLY A 256 21.29 -2.76 3.74
CA GLY A 256 20.02 -2.42 3.10
C GLY A 256 19.36 -3.60 2.37
N ARG A 257 20.15 -4.47 1.73
CA ARG A 257 19.64 -5.69 1.08
C ARG A 257 18.89 -6.61 2.05
N GLN A 258 19.43 -6.84 3.25
CA GLN A 258 18.79 -7.72 4.25
C GLN A 258 17.52 -7.07 4.83
N PHE A 259 17.55 -5.76 5.06
CA PHE A 259 16.38 -5.00 5.50
C PHE A 259 15.28 -4.99 4.44
N ASN A 260 15.62 -4.81 3.16
CA ASN A 260 14.67 -4.85 2.05
C ASN A 260 13.98 -6.21 1.93
N THR A 261 14.73 -7.31 2.10
CA THR A 261 14.12 -8.66 2.15
C THR A 261 13.13 -8.76 3.30
N LYS A 262 13.50 -8.37 4.53
CA LYS A 262 12.58 -8.44 5.67
C LYS A 262 11.34 -7.56 5.50
N HIS A 263 11.53 -6.33 5.00
CA HIS A 263 10.44 -5.40 4.72
C HIS A 263 9.47 -5.99 3.69
N HIS A 264 9.99 -6.57 2.60
CA HIS A 264 9.15 -7.25 1.62
C HIS A 264 8.38 -8.43 2.23
N GLN A 265 9.05 -9.27 3.03
CA GLN A 265 8.41 -10.40 3.72
C GLN A 265 7.28 -9.94 4.63
N ARG A 266 7.50 -8.89 5.45
CA ARG A 266 6.49 -8.31 6.33
C ARG A 266 5.35 -7.68 5.54
N GLY A 267 5.65 -7.01 4.42
CA GLY A 267 4.66 -6.46 3.50
C GLY A 267 3.71 -7.54 2.97
N VAL A 268 4.23 -8.69 2.52
CA VAL A 268 3.38 -9.80 2.05
C VAL A 268 2.49 -10.34 3.17
N ILE A 269 3.03 -10.50 4.39
CA ILE A 269 2.25 -10.96 5.55
C ILE A 269 1.14 -9.95 5.90
N ALA A 270 1.47 -8.67 5.96
CA ALA A 270 0.51 -7.61 6.27
C ALA A 270 -0.60 -7.51 5.21
N THR A 271 -0.24 -7.61 3.93
CA THR A 271 -1.24 -7.62 2.84
C THR A 271 -2.15 -8.84 2.91
N GLU A 272 -1.63 -10.03 3.26
CA GLU A 272 -2.47 -11.21 3.48
C GLU A 272 -3.44 -10.98 4.65
N PHE A 273 -2.93 -10.49 5.79
CA PHE A 273 -3.72 -10.21 6.98
C PHE A 273 -4.86 -9.20 6.71
N LEU A 274 -4.54 -8.11 6.00
CA LEU A 274 -5.52 -7.07 5.71
C LEU A 274 -6.50 -7.48 4.60
N ASN A 275 -6.05 -8.12 3.53
CA ASN A 275 -6.90 -8.38 2.37
C ASN A 275 -7.74 -9.65 2.55
N GLU A 276 -7.14 -10.73 3.06
CA GLU A 276 -7.81 -12.03 3.16
C GLU A 276 -8.58 -12.15 4.48
N PHE A 277 -8.02 -11.63 5.57
CA PHE A 277 -8.60 -11.73 6.91
C PHE A 277 -9.25 -10.43 7.38
N GLN A 278 -9.21 -9.35 6.59
CA GLN A 278 -9.81 -8.05 6.96
C GLN A 278 -9.29 -7.49 8.30
N GLY A 279 -8.08 -7.88 8.70
CA GLY A 279 -7.54 -7.54 10.01
C GLY A 279 -8.07 -8.38 11.18
N ASP A 280 -8.83 -9.46 10.92
CA ASP A 280 -9.25 -10.42 11.94
C ASP A 280 -8.06 -11.29 12.38
N GLU A 281 -7.52 -10.94 13.54
CA GLU A 281 -6.39 -11.63 14.15
C GLU A 281 -6.69 -13.06 14.54
N GLU A 282 -7.89 -13.34 15.04
CA GLU A 282 -8.27 -14.68 15.48
C GLU A 282 -8.34 -15.63 14.28
N ALA A 283 -8.98 -15.20 13.20
CA ALA A 283 -9.05 -15.97 11.97
C ALA A 283 -7.66 -16.18 11.34
N PHE A 284 -6.80 -15.15 11.35
CA PHE A 284 -5.43 -15.26 10.84
C PHE A 284 -4.57 -16.23 11.67
N LEU A 285 -4.66 -16.15 13.00
CA LEU A 285 -3.96 -17.07 13.91
C LEU A 285 -4.55 -18.48 13.85
N LYS A 286 -5.84 -18.65 13.58
CA LYS A 286 -6.43 -19.96 13.36
C LYS A 286 -5.89 -20.61 12.08
N ALA A 287 -5.75 -19.84 11.00
CA ALA A 287 -5.21 -20.33 9.72
C ALA A 287 -3.69 -20.57 9.77
N TYR A 288 -2.93 -19.69 10.43
CA TYR A 288 -1.45 -19.68 10.34
C TYR A 288 -0.70 -19.74 11.68
N GLY A 289 -1.39 -19.88 12.82
CA GLY A 289 -0.81 -19.74 14.16
C GLY A 289 0.37 -20.68 14.45
N SER A 290 0.32 -21.90 13.89
CA SER A 290 1.45 -22.83 13.96
C SER A 290 2.72 -22.26 13.33
N ALA A 291 2.60 -21.58 12.18
CA ALA A 291 3.72 -20.94 11.49
C ALA A 291 4.14 -19.61 12.15
N THR A 292 3.19 -18.88 12.76
CA THR A 292 3.45 -17.63 13.49
C THR A 292 4.43 -17.83 14.65
N SER A 293 4.27 -18.93 15.41
CA SER A 293 5.19 -19.29 16.51
C SER A 293 6.63 -19.56 16.05
N LEU A 294 6.81 -19.98 14.79
CA LEU A 294 8.11 -20.32 14.20
C LEU A 294 8.82 -19.11 13.55
N GLY A 295 8.13 -17.97 13.47
CA GLY A 295 8.64 -16.69 12.97
C GLY A 295 8.30 -16.38 11.50
N HIS A 296 8.53 -15.12 11.13
CA HIS A 296 8.11 -14.51 9.86
C HIS A 296 8.46 -15.30 8.58
N THR A 297 9.64 -15.91 8.46
CA THR A 297 10.00 -16.70 7.28
C THR A 297 9.12 -17.94 7.11
N ARG A 298 8.76 -18.61 8.21
CA ARG A 298 7.88 -19.79 8.19
C ARG A 298 6.44 -19.38 7.91
N LEU A 299 5.99 -18.28 8.52
CA LEU A 299 4.69 -17.68 8.25
C LEU A 299 4.53 -17.31 6.76
N LEU A 300 5.50 -16.60 6.18
CA LEU A 300 5.49 -16.26 4.76
C LEU A 300 5.44 -17.50 3.87
N LYS A 301 6.21 -18.54 4.21
CA LYS A 301 6.19 -19.79 3.45
C LYS A 301 4.79 -20.43 3.49
N ALA A 302 4.15 -20.48 4.66
CA ALA A 302 2.80 -21.02 4.82
C ALA A 302 1.77 -20.25 3.98
N ILE A 303 1.84 -18.92 3.96
CA ILE A 303 0.99 -18.05 3.13
C ILE A 303 1.21 -18.36 1.64
N LEU A 304 2.47 -18.41 1.17
CA LEU A 304 2.76 -18.70 -0.23
C LEU A 304 2.32 -20.12 -0.64
N ASP A 305 2.45 -21.10 0.25
CA ASP A 305 2.00 -22.47 0.02
C ASP A 305 0.46 -22.59 0.04
N ALA A 306 -0.24 -21.76 0.82
CA ALA A 306 -1.71 -21.64 0.78
C ALA A 306 -2.19 -21.03 -0.54
N ARG A 307 -1.61 -19.89 -0.96
CA ARG A 307 -1.91 -19.24 -2.26
C ARG A 307 -1.69 -20.18 -3.45
N LYS A 308 -0.65 -21.03 -3.41
CA LYS A 308 -0.41 -22.03 -4.46
C LYS A 308 -1.48 -23.13 -4.51
N ARG A 309 -2.00 -23.55 -3.34
CA ARG A 309 -3.08 -24.55 -3.25
C ARG A 309 -4.40 -23.98 -3.74
N HIS A 310 -4.59 -22.67 -3.64
CA HIS A 310 -5.82 -21.97 -3.98
C HIS A 310 -5.58 -20.86 -5.01
N PRO A 311 -5.24 -21.20 -6.26
CA PRO A 311 -4.87 -20.23 -7.29
C PRO A 311 -6.05 -19.38 -7.85
N ARG A 312 -7.24 -19.40 -7.25
CA ARG A 312 -8.47 -18.79 -7.82
C ARG A 312 -9.20 -17.81 -6.90
N ASP A 313 -9.32 -16.59 -7.40
CA ASP A 313 -10.44 -15.63 -7.27
C ASP A 313 -10.91 -15.16 -5.89
N GLY A 314 -10.07 -15.22 -4.85
CA GLY A 314 -10.31 -14.47 -3.60
C GLY A 314 -11.45 -14.97 -2.71
N GLU A 315 -12.02 -16.15 -2.99
CA GLU A 315 -13.07 -16.77 -2.16
C GLU A 315 -12.56 -17.90 -1.26
N CYS A 316 -11.25 -18.16 -1.22
CA CYS A 316 -10.76 -19.50 -0.91
C CYS A 316 -10.53 -19.86 0.58
N HIS A 317 -10.58 -18.94 1.55
CA HIS A 317 -10.05 -19.26 2.90
C HIS A 317 -11.02 -19.22 4.08
N ARG A 318 -12.31 -18.93 3.87
CA ARG A 318 -13.30 -19.09 4.96
C ARG A 318 -13.48 -20.54 5.41
N HIS A 319 -13.16 -21.52 4.56
CA HIS A 319 -13.37 -22.94 4.85
C HIS A 319 -12.26 -23.62 5.68
N LEU A 320 -11.06 -23.04 5.77
CA LEU A 320 -9.96 -23.62 6.56
C LEU A 320 -10.21 -23.50 8.08
N ALA A 321 -11.10 -22.58 8.50
CA ALA A 321 -11.48 -22.46 9.90
C ALA A 321 -12.41 -23.62 10.36
N ASP A 322 -13.14 -24.24 9.45
CA ASP A 322 -14.14 -25.26 9.82
C ASP A 322 -13.59 -26.69 9.74
N GLU A 323 -12.51 -26.92 8.98
CA GLU A 323 -12.00 -28.27 8.70
C GLU A 323 -11.05 -28.84 9.78
N VAL A 324 -10.60 -28.04 10.76
CA VAL A 324 -9.60 -28.48 11.77
C VAL A 324 -10.22 -29.23 12.96
N HIS A 325 -11.54 -29.33 13.05
CA HIS A 325 -12.19 -30.05 14.17
C HIS A 325 -12.44 -31.55 13.94
N ASP A 326 -12.24 -32.07 12.73
CA ASP A 326 -12.38 -33.51 12.43
C ASP A 326 -11.04 -34.25 12.36
N ILE A 327 -10.19 -34.07 13.38
CA ILE A 327 -9.10 -35.03 13.61
C ILE A 327 -9.70 -36.22 14.36
N PRO A 328 -9.73 -37.43 13.77
CA PRO A 328 -10.22 -38.62 14.46
C PRO A 328 -9.36 -38.82 15.70
N SER A 329 -9.99 -38.72 16.87
CA SER A 329 -9.40 -39.10 18.15
C SER A 329 -8.90 -40.53 18.02
N MET A 330 -7.59 -40.69 17.80
CA MET A 330 -6.94 -41.99 17.90
C MET A 330 -7.13 -42.45 19.35
N ARG A 331 -8.11 -43.33 19.53
CA ARG A 331 -8.25 -44.19 20.70
C ARG A 331 -6.86 -44.72 21.06
N GLN A 332 -6.29 -44.21 22.14
CA GLN A 332 -5.24 -44.89 22.86
C GLN A 332 -5.86 -46.19 23.38
N SER A 333 -5.61 -47.29 22.67
CA SER A 333 -5.77 -48.63 23.22
C SER A 333 -4.82 -48.75 24.41
N SER A 334 -5.39 -48.66 25.61
CA SER A 334 -4.77 -49.14 26.83
C SER A 334 -4.56 -50.65 26.66
N ASN A 335 -3.31 -51.06 26.46
CA ASN A 335 -2.91 -52.44 26.65
C ASN A 335 -2.64 -52.63 28.14
N ASP A 336 -3.65 -53.13 28.85
CA ASP A 336 -3.44 -53.85 30.10
C ASP A 336 -3.07 -55.29 29.75
N GLN A 337 -1.82 -55.67 30.04
CA GLN A 337 -1.43 -57.07 30.21
C GLN A 337 -0.31 -57.18 31.24
#